data_AF-A0AA87ZUM5-F1
#
_entry.id   AF-A0AA87ZUM5-F1
#
_cell.length_a   1.000
_cell.length_b   1.000
_cell.length_c   1.000
_cell.angle_alpha   90.00
_cell.angle_beta   90.00
_cell.angle_gamma   90.00
#
_symmetry.space_group_name_H-M   'P 1'
#
loop_
_entity.id
_entity.type
_entity.pdbx_description
1 polymer ?
#
loop_
_entity_poly.entity_id
_entity_poly.type
_entity_poly.pdbx_seq_one_letter_code
_entity_poly.pdbx_strand_id
1 'polypeptide(L)'
;MTKIIEEQLASECENSKLWKCKQKLFRNAIFAASFAVCKAGAAVEKLHLFRHIANLAGYKDVMLPIPAYNIMKAHSHPTNKLAVQEYILLPVGAHSMMDAMSMNF
;
A
#
# COMPACT_ATOMS: atom_id res chain seq x y z
N MET A 1 5.66 -8.41 14.00
CA MET A 1 6.05 -9.62 13.25
C MET A 1 6.92 -9.29 12.02
N THR A 2 6.66 -8.21 11.29
CA THR A 2 7.48 -7.74 10.15
C THR A 2 8.91 -7.33 10.51
N LYS A 3 9.11 -6.64 11.64
CA LYS A 3 10.46 -6.23 12.10
C LYS A 3 11.44 -7.40 12.28
N ILE A 4 10.97 -8.54 12.78
CA ILE A 4 11.82 -9.71 13.05
C ILE A 4 12.38 -10.28 11.73
N ILE A 5 11.54 -10.37 10.70
CA ILE A 5 11.95 -10.87 9.37
C ILE A 5 12.88 -9.87 8.67
N GLU A 6 12.60 -8.56 8.79
CA GLU A 6 13.45 -7.52 8.22
C GLU A 6 14.83 -7.44 8.90
N GLU A 7 14.89 -7.49 10.24
CA GLU A 7 16.14 -7.41 11.01
C GLU A 7 17.04 -8.64 10.78
N GLN A 8 16.47 -9.84 10.72
CA GLN A 8 17.24 -11.06 10.44
C GLN A 8 17.81 -11.06 9.01
N LEU A 9 17.02 -10.66 8.01
CA LEU A 9 17.47 -10.64 6.61
C LEU A 9 18.40 -9.46 6.29
N ALA A 10 18.28 -8.32 7.00
CA ALA A 10 19.17 -7.18 6.83
C ALA A 10 20.62 -7.53 7.23
N SER A 11 20.79 -8.29 8.32
CA SER A 11 22.12 -8.70 8.81
C SER A 11 22.88 -9.64 7.85
N GLU A 12 22.17 -10.48 7.08
CA GLU A 12 22.79 -11.40 6.11
C GLU A 12 23.24 -10.69 4.81
N CYS A 13 22.64 -9.56 4.47
CA CYS A 13 22.89 -8.85 3.21
C CYS A 13 24.11 -7.92 3.24
N GLU A 14 24.56 -7.50 4.43
CA GLU A 14 25.61 -6.49 4.62
C GLU A 14 27.00 -6.96 4.13
N ASN A 15 27.21 -8.27 4.02
CA ASN A 15 28.49 -8.87 3.62
C ASN A 15 28.70 -9.09 2.10
N SER A 16 27.82 -8.60 1.21
CA SER A 16 27.97 -8.85 -0.24
C SER A 16 28.03 -7.58 -1.11
N LYS A 17 29.03 -7.49 -2.00
CA LYS A 17 29.18 -6.42 -3.03
C LYS A 17 28.00 -6.32 -4.03
N LEU A 18 27.03 -7.23 -3.96
CA LEU A 18 25.83 -7.31 -4.82
C LEU A 18 24.54 -6.78 -4.15
N TRP A 19 24.66 -6.14 -2.97
CA TRP A 19 23.53 -5.80 -2.09
C TRP A 19 22.40 -4.99 -2.73
N LYS A 20 22.69 -4.05 -3.64
CA LYS A 20 21.67 -3.19 -4.28
C LYS A 20 20.66 -3.98 -5.12
N CYS A 21 21.13 -4.97 -5.89
CA CYS A 21 20.25 -5.80 -6.73
C CYS A 21 19.47 -6.82 -5.88
N LYS A 22 20.12 -7.36 -4.84
CA LYS A 22 19.47 -8.27 -3.89
C LYS A 22 18.35 -7.56 -3.12
N GLN A 23 18.58 -6.36 -2.59
CA GLN A 23 17.56 -5.61 -1.84
C GLN A 23 16.22 -5.45 -2.59
N LYS A 24 16.27 -5.18 -3.91
CA LYS A 24 15.04 -4.98 -4.70
C LYS A 24 14.26 -6.28 -4.90
N LEU A 25 14.96 -7.41 -5.12
CA LEU A 25 14.34 -8.74 -5.23
C LEU A 25 13.78 -9.20 -3.87
N PHE A 26 14.58 -9.05 -2.80
CA PHE A 26 14.20 -9.47 -1.46
C PHE A 26 13.05 -8.63 -0.90
N ARG A 27 12.97 -7.33 -1.19
CA ARG A 27 11.85 -6.49 -0.71
C ARG A 27 10.50 -6.97 -1.22
N ASN A 28 10.41 -7.32 -2.51
CA ASN A 28 9.15 -7.82 -3.07
C ASN A 28 8.79 -9.20 -2.50
N ALA A 29 9.78 -10.08 -2.30
CA ALA A 29 9.59 -11.40 -1.71
C ALA A 29 9.13 -11.32 -0.24
N ILE A 30 9.78 -10.49 0.57
CA ILE A 30 9.42 -10.24 1.98
C ILE A 30 8.02 -9.63 2.06
N PHE A 31 7.71 -8.65 1.20
CA PHE A 31 6.38 -8.06 1.16
C PHE A 31 5.30 -9.09 0.83
N ALA A 32 5.54 -9.94 -0.18
CA ALA A 32 4.60 -11.00 -0.55
C ALA A 32 4.40 -12.01 0.60
N ALA A 33 5.48 -12.47 1.24
CA ALA A 33 5.41 -13.38 2.38
C ALA A 33 4.66 -12.76 3.57
N SER A 34 4.98 -11.50 3.92
CA SER A 34 4.29 -10.76 4.98
C SER A 34 2.79 -10.63 4.71
N PHE A 35 2.40 -10.32 3.46
CA PHE A 35 1.00 -10.18 3.09
C PHE A 35 0.26 -11.53 3.11
N ALA A 36 0.92 -12.61 2.70
CA ALA A 36 0.36 -13.97 2.77
C ALA A 36 0.10 -14.40 4.23
N VAL A 37 1.06 -14.16 5.12
CA VAL A 37 0.90 -14.43 6.56
C VAL A 37 -0.24 -13.59 7.16
N CYS A 38 -0.35 -12.31 6.80
CA CYS A 38 -1.44 -11.44 7.27
C CYS A 38 -2.82 -11.96 6.80
N LYS A 39 -2.93 -12.39 5.54
CA LYS A 39 -4.17 -13.02 5.03
C LYS A 39 -4.51 -14.33 5.73
N ALA A 40 -3.51 -15.18 5.99
CA ALA A 40 -3.72 -16.42 6.73
C ALA A 40 -4.17 -16.16 8.17
N GLY A 41 -3.56 -15.18 8.85
CA GLY A 41 -3.95 -14.74 10.19
C GLY A 41 -5.42 -14.30 10.25
N ALA A 42 -5.86 -13.48 9.29
CA ALA A 42 -7.26 -13.06 9.19
C ALA A 42 -8.21 -14.27 9.00
N ALA A 43 -7.83 -15.25 8.19
CA ALA A 43 -8.63 -16.46 7.96
C ALA A 43 -8.74 -17.33 9.22
N VAL A 44 -7.66 -17.48 10.00
CA VAL A 44 -7.66 -18.22 11.28
C VAL A 44 -8.57 -17.55 12.31
N GLU A 45 -8.53 -16.22 12.39
CA GLU A 45 -9.41 -15.43 13.27
C GLU A 45 -10.85 -15.33 12.77
N LYS A 46 -11.15 -15.82 11.55
CA LYS A 46 -12.45 -15.68 10.86
C LYS A 46 -12.90 -14.21 10.74
N LEU A 47 -11.94 -13.32 10.53
CA LEU A 47 -12.17 -11.89 10.32
C LEU A 47 -11.91 -11.49 8.88
N HIS A 48 -12.57 -10.43 8.41
CA HIS A 48 -12.15 -9.78 7.18
C HIS A 48 -10.74 -9.19 7.33
N LEU A 49 -9.95 -9.20 6.25
CA LEU A 49 -8.56 -8.75 6.26
C LEU A 49 -8.39 -7.32 6.82
N PHE A 50 -9.27 -6.39 6.46
CA PHE A 50 -9.21 -5.01 6.96
C PHE A 50 -9.37 -4.96 8.49
N ARG A 51 -10.20 -5.84 9.06
CA ARG A 51 -10.46 -5.93 10.50
C ARG A 51 -9.28 -6.55 11.23
N HIS A 52 -8.70 -7.60 10.67
CA HIS A 52 -7.46 -8.19 11.19
C HIS A 52 -6.32 -7.16 11.22
N ILE A 53 -6.14 -6.40 10.14
CA ILE A 53 -5.15 -5.32 10.08
C ILE A 53 -5.44 -4.23 11.13
N ALA A 54 -6.71 -3.81 11.30
CA ALA A 54 -7.08 -2.83 12.32
C ALA A 54 -6.76 -3.32 13.74
N ASN A 55 -7.05 -4.58 14.04
CA ASN A 55 -6.72 -5.20 15.32
C ASN A 55 -5.20 -5.24 15.56
N LEU A 56 -4.40 -5.65 14.55
CA LEU A 56 -2.94 -5.64 14.62
C LEU A 56 -2.36 -4.24 14.85
N ALA A 57 -3.00 -3.21 14.30
CA ALA A 57 -2.60 -1.81 14.43
C ALA A 57 -3.18 -1.11 15.68
N GLY A 58 -3.99 -1.81 16.50
CA GLY A 58 -4.58 -1.25 17.71
C GLY A 58 -5.77 -0.32 17.49
N TYR A 59 -6.38 -0.32 16.30
CA TYR A 59 -7.55 0.49 15.98
C TYR A 59 -8.85 -0.26 16.29
N LYS A 60 -9.71 0.37 17.10
CA LYS A 60 -11.05 -0.16 17.41
C LYS A 60 -12.03 0.08 16.28
N ASP A 61 -12.01 1.27 15.70
CA ASP A 61 -12.92 1.68 14.63
C ASP A 61 -12.23 1.62 13.27
N VAL A 62 -13.01 1.33 12.23
CA VAL A 62 -12.55 1.29 10.84
C VAL A 62 -13.33 2.32 10.05
N MET A 63 -12.63 3.13 9.26
CA MET A 63 -13.24 4.15 8.41
C MET A 63 -12.88 3.89 6.95
N LEU A 64 -13.79 4.27 6.06
CA LEU A 64 -13.52 4.27 4.62
C LEU A 64 -12.80 5.57 4.24
N PRO A 65 -11.71 5.50 3.47
CA PRO A 65 -11.01 6.70 3.01
C PRO A 65 -11.80 7.38 1.88
N ILE A 66 -11.57 8.69 1.69
CA ILE A 66 -12.02 9.40 0.50
C ILE A 66 -11.20 8.89 -0.70
N PRO A 67 -11.83 8.42 -1.79
CA PRO A 67 -11.09 7.95 -2.95
C PRO A 67 -10.37 9.11 -3.65
N ALA A 68 -9.12 8.88 -4.05
CA ALA A 68 -8.31 9.81 -4.81
C ALA A 68 -8.27 9.36 -6.28
N TYR A 69 -9.05 10.03 -7.14
CA TYR A 69 -9.11 9.69 -8.56
C TYR A 69 -8.02 10.40 -9.33
N ASN A 70 -7.06 9.65 -9.85
CA ASN A 70 -6.11 10.20 -10.80
C ASN A 70 -6.79 10.36 -12.17
N ILE A 71 -7.10 11.59 -12.53
CA ILE A 71 -7.81 11.93 -13.77
C ILE A 71 -6.85 12.21 -14.93
N MET A 72 -5.61 12.58 -14.64
CA MET A 72 -4.59 12.83 -15.65
C MET A 72 -3.19 12.62 -15.08
N LYS A 73 -2.37 11.87 -15.82
CA LYS A 73 -0.94 11.72 -15.56
C LYS A 73 -0.13 12.48 -16.60
N ALA A 74 0.73 13.38 -16.14
CA ALA A 74 1.77 13.95 -16.98
C ALA A 74 3.00 13.03 -16.93
N HIS A 75 3.40 12.54 -18.09
CA HIS A 75 4.66 11.83 -18.23
C HIS A 75 5.80 12.84 -18.31
N SER A 76 6.97 12.47 -17.76
CA SER A 76 8.22 13.20 -18.01
C SER A 76 8.67 12.91 -19.44
N HIS A 77 8.03 13.59 -20.39
CA HIS A 77 8.40 13.58 -21.79
C HIS A 77 8.82 15.00 -22.15
N PRO A 78 9.91 15.21 -22.90
CA PRO A 78 10.44 16.55 -23.17
C PRO A 78 9.48 17.48 -23.93
N THR A 79 8.42 16.94 -24.54
CA THR A 79 7.35 17.70 -25.22
C THR A 79 6.16 18.03 -24.32
N ASN A 80 6.09 17.42 -23.13
CA ASN A 80 5.00 17.64 -22.20
C ASN A 80 5.28 18.90 -21.37
N LYS A 81 4.44 19.93 -21.57
CA LYS A 81 4.55 21.22 -20.86
C LYS A 81 3.91 21.22 -19.47
N LEU A 82 3.26 20.11 -19.08
CA LEU A 82 2.61 20.00 -17.78
C LEU A 82 3.69 19.77 -16.71
N ALA A 83 3.86 20.77 -15.83
CA ALA A 83 4.83 20.73 -14.75
C ALA A 83 4.43 19.78 -13.61
N VAL A 84 3.13 19.44 -13.49
CA VAL A 84 2.59 18.60 -12.42
C VAL A 84 2.37 17.18 -12.94
N GLN A 85 2.90 16.18 -12.21
CA GLN A 85 2.86 14.76 -12.62
C GLN A 85 1.47 14.12 -12.56
N GLU A 86 0.65 14.47 -11.59
CA GLU A 86 -0.65 13.85 -11.38
C GLU A 86 -1.69 14.91 -11.03
N TYR A 87 -2.84 14.83 -11.68
CA TYR A 87 -4.02 15.63 -11.34
C TYR A 87 -5.03 14.70 -10.69
N ILE A 88 -5.37 15.01 -9.45
CA ILE A 88 -6.16 14.13 -8.59
C ILE A 88 -7.44 14.86 -8.21
N LEU A 89 -8.58 14.19 -8.40
CA LEU A 89 -9.89 14.64 -7.97
C LEU A 89 -10.29 13.91 -6.68
N LEU A 90 -10.82 14.66 -5.72
CA LEU A 90 -11.24 14.18 -4.41
C LEU A 90 -12.71 14.55 -4.15
N PRO A 91 -13.63 13.57 -4.07
CA PRO A 91 -15.04 13.81 -3.74
C PRO A 91 -15.25 14.02 -2.24
N VAL A 92 -14.78 15.15 -1.71
CA VAL A 92 -14.87 15.45 -0.26
C VAL A 92 -16.30 15.68 0.23
N GLY A 93 -17.25 15.93 -0.67
CA GLY A 93 -18.66 16.14 -0.34
C GLY A 93 -19.54 14.88 -0.33
N ALA A 94 -18.98 13.71 -0.64
CA ALA A 94 -19.75 12.47 -0.70
C ALA A 94 -20.20 11.99 0.69
N HIS A 95 -21.42 11.46 0.79
CA HIS A 95 -21.97 10.95 2.05
C HIS A 95 -21.61 9.48 2.33
N SER A 96 -21.14 8.76 1.31
CA SER A 96 -20.68 7.38 1.44
C SER A 96 -19.59 7.08 0.40
N MET A 97 -18.87 5.98 0.57
CA MET A 97 -17.89 5.54 -0.42
C MET A 97 -18.54 5.15 -1.76
N MET A 98 -19.77 4.64 -1.76
CA MET A 98 -20.51 4.33 -2.98
C MET A 98 -20.96 5.59 -3.71
N ASP A 99 -21.40 6.60 -2.95
CA ASP A 99 -21.71 7.93 -3.46
C ASP A 99 -20.47 8.56 -4.10
N ALA A 100 -19.34 8.57 -3.38
CA ALA A 100 -18.05 9.06 -3.88
C ALA A 100 -17.61 8.43 -5.21
N MET A 101 -17.93 7.15 -5.44
CA MET A 101 -17.65 6.43 -6.69
C MET A 101 -18.62 6.73 -7.83
N SER A 102 -19.84 7.18 -7.52
CA SER A 102 -20.91 7.39 -8.49
C SER A 102 -21.13 8.88 -8.80
N MET A 103 -20.40 9.78 -8.14
CA MET A 103 -20.47 11.21 -8.41
C MET A 103 -20.08 11.48 -9.87
N ASN A 104 -20.96 12.20 -10.57
CA ASN A 104 -20.68 12.74 -11.89
C ASN A 104 -19.97 14.09 -11.73
N PHE A 105 -18.90 14.31 -12.51
CA PHE A 105 -18.08 15.53 -12.51
C PHE A 105 -18.04 16.18 -13.88
#